data_AF-A0A7V8JTT8-F1
#
_entry.id   AF-A0A7V8JTT8-F1
#
_cell.length_a   1.000
_cell.length_b   1.000
_cell.length_c   1.000
_cell.angle_alpha   90.00
_cell.angle_beta   90.00
_cell.angle_gamma   90.00
#
_symmetry.space_group_name_H-M   'P 1'
#
loop_
_entity.id
_entity.type
_entity.pdbx_description
1 polymer ?
#
loop_
_entity_poly.entity_id
_entity_poly.type
_entity_poly.pdbx_seq_one_letter_code
_entity_poly.pdbx_strand_id
1 'polypeptide(L)'
;MTAIDNTSSVLDSRDIIARIEDLQETFDDMRESINESSFFVRHVAAGSTHGEFWEVADVDDEEFALACETEAEAVAKAYRLLDAENPDYTEEAEELTILLALAEECEGYGDWMHGETLIHRDHFVKYIEELIDDCYEMPKAMNSGEWPYRHLTMDYEAAAEEAEQDYVEFDFGGQEYLIRA
;
A
#
# COMPACT_ATOMS: atom_id res chain seq x y z
N MET A 1 -6.29 -3.88 13.00
CA MET A 1 -5.13 -3.32 12.30
C MET A 1 -5.15 -1.80 12.36
N THR A 2 -3.98 -1.16 12.28
CA THR A 2 -3.86 0.29 12.08
C THR A 2 -4.00 0.56 10.58
N ALA A 3 -4.75 1.60 10.18
CA ALA A 3 -4.77 2.02 8.78
C ALA A 3 -3.36 2.48 8.38
N ILE A 4 -2.89 2.09 7.20
CA ILE A 4 -1.60 2.53 6.67
C ILE A 4 -1.87 3.81 5.90
N ASP A 5 -1.41 4.93 6.46
CA ASP A 5 -1.51 6.23 5.81
C ASP A 5 -0.14 6.74 5.35
N ASN A 6 -0.17 7.71 4.46
CA ASN A 6 1.02 8.36 3.91
C ASN A 6 1.71 9.33 4.89
N THR A 7 1.32 9.35 6.18
CA THR A 7 1.88 10.25 7.19
C THR A 7 3.03 9.62 7.99
N SER A 8 3.21 8.31 7.83
CA SER A 8 4.23 7.56 8.56
C SER A 8 5.63 7.81 7.97
N SER A 9 6.60 8.10 8.85
CA SER A 9 7.97 8.37 8.41
C SER A 9 8.72 7.13 7.92
N VAL A 10 8.28 5.95 8.36
CA VAL A 10 8.84 4.65 7.99
C VAL A 10 7.68 3.67 7.84
N LEU A 11 7.67 2.91 6.75
CA LEU A 11 6.70 1.85 6.46
C LEU A 11 7.44 0.52 6.30
N ASP A 12 6.85 -0.58 6.76
CA ASP A 12 7.35 -1.94 6.55
C ASP A 12 6.47 -2.64 5.51
N SER A 13 7.08 -3.28 4.52
CA SER A 13 6.34 -4.01 3.49
C SER A 13 5.43 -5.11 4.06
N ARG A 14 5.76 -5.70 5.22
CA ARG A 14 4.90 -6.69 5.89
C ARG A 14 3.61 -6.07 6.39
N ASP A 15 3.67 -4.84 6.91
CA ASP A 15 2.48 -4.13 7.36
C ASP A 15 1.60 -3.82 6.13
N ILE A 16 2.20 -3.39 5.03
CA ILE A 16 1.52 -3.14 3.75
C ILE A 16 0.82 -4.41 3.24
N ILE A 17 1.55 -5.53 3.16
CA ILE A 17 1.00 -6.82 2.73
C ILE A 17 -0.15 -7.27 3.63
N ALA A 18 0.04 -7.20 4.96
CA ALA A 18 -1.01 -7.58 5.91
C ALA A 18 -2.27 -6.70 5.76
N ARG A 19 -2.10 -5.41 5.45
CA ARG A 19 -3.23 -4.51 5.21
C ARG A 19 -3.96 -4.82 3.90
N ILE A 20 -3.22 -5.17 2.85
CA ILE A 20 -3.80 -5.62 1.57
C ILE A 20 -4.63 -6.88 1.80
N GLU A 21 -4.08 -7.88 2.51
CA GLU A 21 -4.77 -9.14 2.82
C GLU A 21 -6.07 -8.89 3.62
N ASP A 22 -6.00 -8.08 4.69
CA ASP A 22 -7.17 -7.70 5.50
C ASP A 22 -8.28 -7.04 4.66
N LEU A 23 -7.89 -6.12 3.76
CA LEU A 23 -8.83 -5.43 2.89
C LEU A 23 -9.44 -6.40 1.88
N GLN A 24 -8.63 -7.25 1.24
CA GLN A 24 -9.12 -8.27 0.30
C GLN A 24 -10.10 -9.24 0.97
N GLU A 25 -9.82 -9.72 2.18
CA GLU A 25 -10.74 -10.57 2.96
C GLU A 25 -12.07 -9.85 3.21
N THR A 26 -12.01 -8.57 3.61
CA THR A 26 -13.21 -7.74 3.83
C THR A 26 -14.04 -7.61 2.54
N PHE A 27 -13.39 -7.41 1.40
CA PHE A 27 -14.07 -7.32 0.10
C PHE A 27 -14.66 -8.64 -0.37
N ASP A 28 -13.98 -9.76 -0.14
CA ASP A 28 -14.50 -11.08 -0.49
C ASP A 28 -15.70 -11.46 0.38
N ASP A 29 -15.65 -11.23 1.70
CA ASP A 29 -16.79 -11.43 2.61
C ASP A 29 -18.01 -10.61 2.18
N MET A 30 -17.79 -9.35 1.80
CA MET A 30 -18.85 -8.49 1.30
C MET A 30 -19.41 -9.02 -0.04
N ARG A 31 -18.55 -9.44 -0.96
CA ARG A 31 -18.95 -10.01 -2.24
C ARG A 31 -19.77 -11.29 -2.07
N GLU A 32 -19.39 -12.15 -1.13
CA GLU A 32 -20.17 -13.34 -0.76
C GLU A 32 -21.55 -12.96 -0.19
N SER A 33 -21.62 -11.98 0.71
CA SER A 33 -22.88 -11.48 1.28
C SER A 33 -23.82 -10.88 0.22
N ILE A 34 -23.27 -10.12 -0.73
CA ILE A 34 -24.00 -9.59 -1.88
C ILE A 34 -24.49 -10.72 -2.77
N ASN A 35 -23.66 -11.72 -3.07
CA ASN A 35 -24.02 -12.84 -3.93
C ASN A 35 -25.10 -13.73 -3.28
N GLU A 36 -25.02 -14.00 -1.98
CA GLU A 36 -26.05 -14.73 -1.25
C GLU A 36 -27.38 -13.96 -1.26
N SER A 37 -27.32 -12.63 -1.07
CA SER A 37 -28.49 -11.75 -1.15
C SER A 37 -29.08 -11.64 -2.56
N SER A 38 -28.24 -11.56 -3.59
CA SER A 38 -28.67 -11.47 -5.00
C SER A 38 -29.25 -12.81 -5.49
N PHE A 39 -28.67 -13.94 -5.06
CA PHE A 39 -29.21 -15.27 -5.30
C PHE A 39 -30.61 -15.42 -4.69
N PHE A 40 -30.82 -14.90 -3.49
CA PHE A 40 -32.14 -14.86 -2.86
C PHE A 40 -33.15 -14.04 -3.66
N VAL A 41 -32.77 -12.84 -4.15
CA VAL A 41 -33.63 -12.01 -5.01
C VAL A 41 -33.94 -12.73 -6.34
N ARG A 42 -32.95 -13.35 -6.98
CA ARG A 42 -33.11 -14.11 -8.25
C ARG A 42 -34.06 -15.30 -8.06
N HIS A 43 -33.99 -15.99 -6.91
CA HIS A 43 -34.86 -17.13 -6.61
C HIS A 43 -36.30 -16.71 -6.26
N VAL A 44 -36.47 -15.59 -5.54
CA VAL A 44 -37.80 -15.01 -5.26
C VAL A 44 -38.46 -14.51 -6.55
N ALA A 45 -37.70 -13.89 -7.47
CA ALA A 45 -38.19 -13.48 -8.79
C ALA A 45 -38.58 -14.68 -9.66
N ALA A 46 -37.81 -15.77 -9.65
CA ALA A 46 -38.13 -16.99 -10.40
C ALA A 46 -39.35 -17.76 -9.85
N GLY A 47 -39.70 -17.56 -8.57
CA GLY A 47 -40.91 -18.10 -7.95
C GLY A 47 -42.16 -17.24 -8.08
N SER A 48 -42.03 -15.97 -8.52
CA SER A 48 -43.15 -15.05 -8.68
C SER A 48 -43.81 -15.23 -10.04
N THR A 49 -44.86 -16.05 -10.09
CA THR A 49 -45.82 -15.98 -11.19
C THR A 49 -46.52 -14.61 -11.10
N HIS A 50 -46.26 -13.74 -12.08
CA HIS A 50 -46.80 -12.40 -12.29
C HIS A 50 -45.95 -11.22 -11.76
N GLY A 51 -45.30 -10.51 -12.69
CA GLY A 51 -44.89 -9.12 -12.52
C GLY A 51 -43.42 -8.86 -12.87
N GLU A 52 -43.21 -8.33 -14.07
CA GLU A 52 -41.99 -7.65 -14.57
C GLU A 52 -40.67 -8.42 -14.43
N PHE A 53 -40.37 -9.16 -15.49
CA PHE A 53 -39.07 -9.71 -15.82
C PHE A 53 -38.08 -8.54 -16.01
N TRP A 54 -37.31 -8.21 -14.97
CA TRP A 54 -36.08 -7.47 -15.16
C TRP A 54 -35.07 -8.47 -15.70
N GLU A 55 -34.74 -8.31 -16.99
CA GLU A 55 -33.66 -9.02 -17.64
C GLU A 55 -32.36 -8.59 -16.93
N VAL A 56 -31.98 -9.31 -15.88
CA VAL A 56 -30.62 -9.25 -15.36
C VAL A 56 -29.79 -9.81 -16.50
N ALA A 57 -29.11 -8.93 -17.23
CA ALA A 57 -28.11 -9.35 -18.20
C ALA A 57 -27.22 -10.35 -17.47
N ASP A 58 -27.12 -11.57 -17.99
CA ASP A 58 -26.05 -12.48 -17.60
C ASP A 58 -24.76 -11.72 -17.98
N VAL A 59 -24.20 -10.99 -17.02
CA VAL A 59 -22.85 -10.48 -17.12
C VAL A 59 -22.01 -11.74 -17.04
N ASP A 60 -21.58 -12.24 -18.19
CA ASP A 60 -20.64 -13.36 -18.25
C ASP A 60 -19.42 -12.96 -17.41
N ASP A 61 -19.28 -13.58 -16.23
CA ASP A 61 -18.22 -13.33 -15.25
C ASP A 61 -16.80 -13.43 -15.88
N GLU A 62 -16.68 -14.12 -17.02
CA GLU A 62 -15.43 -14.29 -17.77
C GLU A 62 -15.02 -13.05 -18.61
N GLU A 63 -15.95 -12.21 -19.07
CA GLU A 63 -15.61 -11.05 -19.93
C GLU A 63 -15.16 -9.83 -19.10
N PHE A 64 -15.61 -9.73 -17.85
CA PHE A 64 -15.22 -8.64 -16.96
C PHE A 64 -13.75 -8.74 -16.50
N ALA A 65 -13.27 -9.97 -16.32
CA ALA A 65 -11.90 -10.29 -15.91
C ALA A 65 -10.85 -10.19 -17.04
N LEU A 66 -11.25 -10.16 -18.32
CA LEU A 66 -10.33 -10.36 -19.46
C LEU A 66 -9.62 -9.11 -20.00
N ALA A 67 -9.68 -7.97 -19.31
CA ALA A 67 -9.13 -6.71 -19.82
C ALA A 67 -8.35 -5.87 -18.80
N CYS A 68 -8.06 -6.41 -17.62
CA CYS A 68 -7.22 -5.74 -16.63
C CYS A 68 -5.80 -6.31 -16.75
N GLU A 69 -4.81 -5.43 -16.91
CA GLU A 69 -3.41 -5.84 -17.03
C GLU A 69 -2.77 -6.04 -15.65
N THR A 70 -3.34 -5.43 -14.60
CA THR A 70 -2.87 -5.51 -13.21
C THR A 70 -3.99 -5.82 -12.21
N GLU A 71 -3.62 -6.32 -11.02
CA GLU A 71 -4.57 -6.55 -9.92
C GLU A 71 -5.22 -5.24 -9.44
N ALA A 72 -4.46 -4.14 -9.39
CA ALA A 72 -4.97 -2.82 -9.05
C ALA A 72 -6.05 -2.34 -10.05
N GLU A 73 -5.87 -2.59 -11.35
CA GLU A 73 -6.88 -2.27 -12.37
C GLU A 73 -8.14 -3.12 -12.22
N ALA A 74 -7.99 -4.41 -11.90
CA ALA A 74 -9.12 -5.31 -11.67
C ALA A 74 -9.97 -4.83 -10.49
N VAL A 75 -9.31 -4.43 -9.41
CA VAL A 75 -9.93 -3.88 -8.20
C VAL A 75 -10.61 -2.53 -8.49
N ALA A 76 -9.93 -1.57 -9.12
CA ALA A 76 -10.52 -0.28 -9.49
C ALA A 76 -11.74 -0.42 -10.42
N LYS A 77 -11.72 -1.40 -11.32
CA LYS A 77 -12.85 -1.70 -12.22
C LYS A 77 -14.01 -2.35 -11.46
N ALA A 78 -13.73 -3.31 -10.57
CA ALA A 78 -14.72 -3.90 -9.68
C ALA A 78 -15.41 -2.81 -8.82
N TYR A 79 -14.65 -1.81 -8.36
CA TYR A 79 -15.23 -0.66 -7.67
C TYR A 79 -16.13 0.19 -8.53
N ARG A 80 -15.74 0.55 -9.76
CA ARG A 80 -16.65 1.30 -10.65
C ARG A 80 -17.99 0.59 -10.86
N LEU A 81 -18.04 -0.74 -10.75
CA LEU A 81 -19.30 -1.49 -10.79
C LEU A 81 -20.06 -1.48 -9.46
N LEU A 82 -19.35 -1.54 -8.32
CA LEU A 82 -19.92 -1.51 -6.97
C LEU A 82 -20.36 -0.10 -6.52
N ASP A 83 -19.78 0.96 -7.09
CA ASP A 83 -20.00 2.39 -6.80
C ASP A 83 -21.47 2.84 -6.96
N ALA A 84 -22.32 2.03 -7.59
CA ALA A 84 -23.74 2.32 -7.74
C ALA A 84 -24.58 2.05 -6.48
N GLU A 85 -24.11 1.26 -5.51
CA GLU A 85 -24.97 0.74 -4.42
C GLU A 85 -24.51 1.03 -2.98
N ASN A 86 -23.24 1.38 -2.69
CA ASN A 86 -22.82 1.58 -1.29
C ASN A 86 -21.61 2.53 -1.06
N PRO A 87 -21.79 3.75 -0.52
CA PRO A 87 -20.74 4.76 -0.35
C PRO A 87 -19.80 4.57 0.87
N ASP A 88 -20.06 3.60 1.75
CA ASP A 88 -19.22 3.38 2.95
C ASP A 88 -17.92 2.62 2.60
N TYR A 89 -17.87 1.98 1.41
CA TYR A 89 -16.77 1.13 0.98
C TYR A 89 -15.82 1.84 0.00
N THR A 90 -16.04 3.13 -0.28
CA THR A 90 -15.27 3.88 -1.28
C THR A 90 -13.86 4.24 -0.79
N GLU A 91 -13.66 4.46 0.51
CA GLU A 91 -12.34 4.81 1.07
C GLU A 91 -11.42 3.59 1.18
N GLU A 92 -11.93 2.45 1.69
CA GLU A 92 -11.18 1.18 1.79
C GLU A 92 -10.81 0.62 0.41
N ALA A 93 -11.66 0.91 -0.57
CA ALA A 93 -11.46 0.59 -1.96
C ALA A 93 -10.29 1.34 -2.62
N GLU A 94 -10.29 2.65 -2.41
CA GLU A 94 -9.23 3.53 -2.88
C GLU A 94 -7.91 3.18 -2.18
N GLU A 95 -7.95 2.93 -0.87
CA GLU A 95 -6.79 2.44 -0.10
C GLU A 95 -6.23 1.15 -0.70
N LEU A 96 -7.06 0.12 -0.92
CA LEU A 96 -6.62 -1.15 -1.49
C LEU A 96 -5.98 -0.97 -2.87
N THR A 97 -6.58 -0.13 -3.71
CA THR A 97 -6.08 0.14 -5.07
C THR A 97 -4.69 0.79 -5.01
N ILE A 98 -4.50 1.77 -4.13
CA ILE A 98 -3.21 2.47 -3.97
C ILE A 98 -2.16 1.51 -3.39
N LEU A 99 -2.50 0.71 -2.38
CA LEU A 99 -1.58 -0.24 -1.76
C LEU A 99 -1.15 -1.36 -2.72
N LEU A 100 -2.08 -1.87 -3.55
CA LEU A 100 -1.75 -2.85 -4.59
C LEU A 100 -0.79 -2.29 -5.63
N ALA A 101 -1.04 -1.06 -6.11
CA ALA A 101 -0.15 -0.41 -7.06
C ALA A 101 1.26 -0.23 -6.48
N LEU A 102 1.35 0.23 -5.22
CA LEU A 102 2.63 0.35 -4.52
C LEU A 102 3.33 -1.00 -4.38
N ALA A 103 2.60 -2.06 -3.98
CA ALA A 103 3.17 -3.39 -3.80
C ALA A 103 3.71 -3.97 -5.11
N GLU A 104 2.99 -3.80 -6.22
CA GLU A 104 3.43 -4.26 -7.55
C GLU A 104 4.68 -3.51 -8.02
N GLU A 105 4.75 -2.19 -7.79
CA GLU A 105 5.93 -1.38 -8.11
C GLU A 105 7.15 -1.77 -7.26
N CYS A 106 6.94 -2.11 -5.98
CA CYS A 106 8.01 -2.45 -5.04
C CYS A 106 8.44 -3.92 -5.05
N GLU A 107 7.65 -4.86 -5.59
CA GLU A 107 7.97 -6.31 -5.58
C GLU A 107 9.31 -6.63 -6.26
N GLY A 108 9.76 -5.77 -7.18
CA GLY A 108 11.05 -5.89 -7.87
C GLY A 108 12.28 -5.52 -7.03
N TYR A 109 12.09 -5.00 -5.81
CA TYR A 109 13.15 -4.43 -4.98
C TYR A 109 13.24 -5.11 -3.62
N GLY A 110 14.47 -5.44 -3.20
CA GLY A 110 14.73 -6.03 -1.89
C GLY A 110 14.09 -7.41 -1.68
N ASP A 111 13.84 -7.75 -0.41
CA ASP A 111 13.09 -8.94 -0.01
C ASP A 111 11.68 -8.52 0.46
N TRP A 112 10.92 -7.90 -0.45
CA TRP A 112 9.59 -7.33 -0.18
C TRP A 112 8.67 -8.26 0.61
N MET A 113 8.66 -9.55 0.24
CA MET A 113 7.84 -10.57 0.91
C MET A 113 8.27 -10.88 2.35
N HIS A 114 9.49 -10.54 2.73
CA HIS A 114 10.05 -10.78 4.06
C HIS A 114 10.32 -9.49 4.84
N GLY A 115 9.81 -8.34 4.44
CA GLY A 115 9.92 -7.09 5.19
C GLY A 115 11.08 -6.23 4.70
N GLU A 116 10.72 -5.27 3.85
CA GLU A 116 11.58 -4.20 3.37
C GLU A 116 11.07 -2.87 3.91
N THR A 117 12.00 -1.97 4.23
CA THR A 117 11.68 -0.69 4.87
C THR A 117 11.57 0.41 3.80
N LEU A 118 10.42 1.07 3.73
CA LEU A 118 10.24 2.30 2.97
C LEU A 118 10.40 3.50 3.91
N ILE A 119 11.19 4.48 3.48
CA ILE A 119 11.53 5.65 4.31
C ILE A 119 10.98 6.90 3.63
N HIS A 120 10.19 7.69 4.34
CA HIS A 120 9.67 8.95 3.81
C HIS A 120 10.81 9.92 3.49
N ARG A 121 10.72 10.64 2.36
CA ARG A 121 11.77 11.58 1.88
C ARG A 121 12.22 12.57 2.94
N ASP A 122 11.28 13.22 3.61
CA ASP A 122 11.56 14.19 4.69
C ASP A 122 12.24 13.58 5.93
N HIS A 123 12.14 12.25 6.11
CA HIS A 123 12.76 11.53 7.24
C HIS A 123 14.09 10.87 6.86
N PHE A 124 14.46 10.86 5.58
CA PHE A 124 15.61 10.10 5.09
C PHE A 124 16.93 10.50 5.75
N VAL A 125 17.19 11.81 5.91
CA VAL A 125 18.42 12.29 6.59
C VAL A 125 18.48 11.78 8.03
N LYS A 126 17.33 11.78 8.73
CA LYS A 126 17.25 11.30 10.11
C LYS A 126 17.50 9.79 10.19
N TYR A 127 16.93 9.04 9.26
CA TYR A 127 17.19 7.62 9.13
C TYR A 127 18.68 7.32 8.88
N ILE A 128 19.36 8.08 8.03
CA ILE A 128 20.81 7.90 7.77
C ILE A 128 21.65 8.27 9.00
N GLU A 129 21.28 9.30 9.76
CA GLU A 129 21.91 9.61 11.05
C GLU A 129 21.83 8.41 12.00
N GLU A 130 20.65 7.83 12.16
CA GLU A 130 20.43 6.66 13.03
C GLU A 130 21.16 5.41 12.52
N LEU A 131 21.15 5.17 11.20
CA LEU A 131 21.87 4.06 10.58
C LEU A 131 23.38 4.16 10.83
N ILE A 132 23.95 5.36 10.73
CA ILE A 132 25.37 5.59 11.00
C ILE A 132 25.68 5.34 12.48
N ASP A 133 24.85 5.85 13.39
CA ASP A 133 25.04 5.68 14.83
C ASP A 133 24.94 4.20 15.27
N ASP A 134 24.07 3.42 14.62
CA ASP A 134 23.91 1.99 14.91
C ASP A 134 25.05 1.14 14.33
N CYS A 135 25.56 1.49 13.14
CA CYS A 135 26.58 0.70 12.45
C CYS A 135 28.01 1.05 12.86
N TYR A 136 28.24 2.28 13.33
CA TYR A 136 29.60 2.79 13.58
C TYR A 136 29.73 3.35 14.99
N GLU A 137 30.63 2.77 15.78
CA GLU A 137 31.04 3.38 17.05
C GLU A 137 31.81 4.67 16.76
N MET A 138 31.19 5.81 17.06
CA MET A 138 31.88 7.09 16.97
C MET A 138 33.11 7.11 17.89
N PRO A 139 34.27 7.61 17.43
CA PRO A 139 35.46 7.70 18.25
C PRO A 139 35.14 8.42 19.56
N LYS A 140 35.47 7.82 20.71
CA LYS A 140 35.19 8.40 22.03
C LYS A 140 35.72 9.83 22.21
N ALA A 141 36.78 10.17 21.47
CA ALA A 141 37.36 11.51 21.43
C ALA A 141 36.43 12.55 20.76
N MET A 142 35.57 12.17 19.81
CA MET A 142 34.58 13.06 19.21
C MET A 142 33.54 13.53 20.23
N ASN A 143 33.15 12.65 21.15
CA ASN A 143 32.22 12.96 22.24
C ASN A 143 32.89 13.57 23.47
N SER A 144 34.21 13.81 23.44
CA SER A 144 34.96 14.32 24.59
C SER A 144 34.72 15.81 24.87
N GLY A 145 34.24 16.57 23.89
CA GLY A 145 34.14 18.04 23.97
C GLY A 145 35.50 18.76 24.00
N GLU A 146 36.61 18.03 23.82
CA GLU A 146 37.95 18.61 23.77
C GLU A 146 38.26 19.21 22.40
N TRP A 147 39.22 20.12 22.36
CA TRP A 147 39.78 20.60 21.10
C TRP A 147 40.58 19.47 20.42
N PRO A 148 40.47 19.23 19.10
CA PRO A 148 39.67 19.94 18.10
C PRO A 148 38.24 19.38 17.91
N TYR A 149 37.95 18.25 18.54
CA TYR A 149 36.74 17.46 18.34
C TYR A 149 35.42 18.22 18.56
N ARG A 150 35.37 19.17 19.50
CA ARG A 150 34.18 20.00 19.76
C ARG A 150 33.70 20.87 18.57
N HIS A 151 34.54 21.04 17.54
CA HIS A 151 34.21 21.81 16.33
C HIS A 151 34.15 20.94 15.07
N LEU A 152 34.31 19.62 15.22
CA LEU A 152 34.10 18.67 14.14
C LEU A 152 32.65 18.19 14.22
N THR A 153 31.86 18.48 13.20
CA THR A 153 30.49 18.00 13.04
C THR A 153 30.43 17.09 11.83
N MET A 154 29.64 16.02 11.91
CA MET A 154 29.37 15.17 10.76
C MET A 154 28.31 15.84 9.89
N ASP A 155 28.49 15.76 8.58
CA ASP A 155 27.55 16.29 7.60
C ASP A 155 26.60 15.16 7.19
N TYR A 156 25.48 15.04 7.91
CA TYR A 156 24.49 14.00 7.66
C TYR A 156 23.67 14.26 6.39
N GLU A 157 23.53 15.52 5.96
CA GLU A 157 22.87 15.86 4.69
C GLU A 157 23.70 15.34 3.51
N ALA A 158 25.01 15.63 3.50
CA ALA A 158 25.91 15.08 2.48
C ALA A 158 25.98 13.55 2.52
N ALA A 159 25.96 12.94 3.71
CA ALA A 159 25.93 11.49 3.84
C ALA A 159 24.63 10.88 3.28
N ALA A 160 23.50 11.53 3.48
CA ALA A 160 22.22 11.12 2.91
C ALA A 160 22.22 11.24 1.38
N GLU A 161 22.71 12.36 0.82
CA GLU A 161 22.84 12.54 -0.64
C GLU A 161 23.73 11.46 -1.29
N GLU A 162 24.81 11.04 -0.62
CA GLU A 162 25.64 9.93 -1.12
C GLU A 162 24.92 8.58 -0.99
N ALA A 163 24.25 8.33 0.13
CA ALA A 163 23.53 7.09 0.38
C ALA A 163 22.33 6.91 -0.57
N GLU A 164 21.69 8.00 -0.99
CA GLU A 164 20.53 8.01 -1.90
C GLU A 164 20.80 7.31 -3.23
N GLN A 165 22.05 7.21 -3.68
CA GLN A 165 22.42 6.47 -4.89
C GLN A 165 22.09 4.97 -4.82
N ASP A 166 21.96 4.43 -3.60
CA ASP A 166 21.57 3.05 -3.33
C ASP A 166 20.06 2.88 -3.10
N TYR A 167 19.26 3.94 -3.26
CA TYR A 167 17.81 3.94 -3.06
C TYR A 167 17.04 4.28 -4.34
N VAL A 168 15.79 3.84 -4.38
CA VAL A 168 14.81 4.14 -5.45
C VAL A 168 13.60 4.81 -4.82
N GLU A 169 13.11 5.84 -5.50
CA GLU A 169 12.00 6.68 -5.07
C GLU A 169 10.66 6.14 -5.64
N PHE A 170 9.64 6.13 -4.79
CA PHE A 170 8.27 5.72 -5.10
C PHE A 170 7.28 6.78 -4.61
N ASP A 171 6.18 6.98 -5.34
CA ASP A 171 5.08 7.84 -4.91
C ASP A 171 4.02 7.00 -4.19
N PHE A 172 3.69 7.40 -2.96
CA PHE A 172 2.59 6.81 -2.20
C PHE A 172 1.67 7.92 -1.70
N GLY A 173 0.51 8.05 -2.34
CA GLY A 173 -0.50 9.04 -1.97
C GLY A 173 0.02 10.48 -2.09
N GLY A 174 0.84 10.78 -3.10
CA GLY A 174 1.44 12.10 -3.34
C GLY A 174 2.64 12.43 -2.44
N GLN A 175 3.15 11.46 -1.69
CA GLN A 175 4.32 11.58 -0.83
C GLN A 175 5.43 10.64 -1.33
N GLU A 176 6.67 11.09 -1.28
CA GLU A 176 7.82 10.33 -1.79
C GLU A 176 8.41 9.42 -0.70
N TYR A 177 8.55 8.15 -1.02
CA TYR A 177 9.19 7.13 -0.18
C TYR A 177 10.38 6.51 -0.89
N LEU A 178 11.40 6.13 -0.12
CA LEU A 178 12.62 5.52 -0.63
C LEU A 178 12.73 4.08 -0.14
N ILE A 179 13.01 3.16 -1.07
CA ILE A 179 13.38 1.77 -0.79
C ILE A 179 14.81 1.53 -1.25
N ARG A 180 15.53 0.63 -0.59
CA ARG A 180 16.88 0.28 -1.01
C ARG A 180 16.84 -0.67 -2.20
N ALA A 181 17.67 -0.41 -3.22
CA ALA A 181 17.77 -1.23 -4.44
C ALA A 181 18.91 -2.26 -4.43
#